data_AF-A0A7W8EJ38-F1
#
_entry.id   AF-A0A7W8EJ38-F1
#
_cell.length_a   1.000
_cell.length_b   1.000
_cell.length_c   1.000
_cell.angle_alpha   90.00
_cell.angle_beta   90.00
_cell.angle_gamma   90.00
#
_symmetry.space_group_name_H-M   'P 1'
#
loop_
_entity.id
_entity.type
_entity.pdbx_description
1 polymer ?
#
loop_
_entity_poly.entity_id
_entity_poly.type
_entity_poly.pdbx_seq_one_letter_code
_entity_poly.pdbx_strand_id
1 'polypeptide(L)' 'MRETDVFSEIWTFFCQRCSHVWQDEYEARHLDDGHGGDTVAWRHHGVHSMPPWAHATCVSCNGVMVTVLPAIPGQR' A
#
# COMPACT_ATOMS: atom_id res chain seq x y z
N MET A 1 -22.65 5.02 -4.63
CA MET A 1 -21.19 4.80 -4.64
C MET A 1 -20.88 3.86 -5.79
N ARG A 2 -20.39 4.41 -6.91
CA ARG A 2 -19.82 3.59 -8.00
C ARG A 2 -18.36 3.37 -7.64
N GLU A 3 -17.98 2.11 -7.56
CA GLU A 3 -16.59 1.71 -7.61
C GLU A 3 -16.13 1.92 -9.04
N THR A 4 -15.24 2.90 -9.23
CA THR A 4 -14.90 3.36 -10.58
C THR A 4 -13.69 2.58 -11.10
N ASP A 5 -12.75 2.22 -10.23
CA ASP A 5 -11.59 1.42 -10.63
C ASP A 5 -10.90 0.75 -9.43
N VAL A 6 -10.27 -0.41 -9.66
CA VAL A 6 -9.49 -1.17 -8.67
C VAL A 6 -8.12 -1.45 -9.25
N PHE A 7 -7.08 -0.93 -8.61
CA PHE A 7 -5.70 -1.13 -9.02
C PHE A 7 -4.95 -1.99 -8.01
N SER A 8 -4.36 -3.09 -8.48
CA SER A 8 -3.39 -3.88 -7.71
C SER A 8 -2.00 -3.26 -7.85
N GLU A 9 -1.39 -2.87 -6.74
CA GLU A 9 -0.08 -2.24 -6.68
C GLU A 9 0.86 -3.05 -5.80
N ILE A 10 2.05 -3.35 -6.32
CA ILE A 10 3.12 -3.98 -5.54
C ILE A 10 3.96 -2.87 -4.90
N TRP A 11 3.99 -2.88 -3.57
CA TRP A 11 4.75 -1.93 -2.78
C TRP A 11 5.98 -2.60 -2.19
N THR A 12 7.11 -1.89 -2.21
CA THR A 12 8.36 -2.37 -1.61
C THR A 12 8.59 -1.66 -0.29
N PHE A 13 8.86 -2.42 0.76
CA PHE A 13 9.06 -1.92 2.11
C PHE A 13 10.49 -2.19 2.56
N PHE A 14 11.06 -1.25 3.30
CA PHE A 14 12.37 -1.38 3.92
C PHE A 14 12.27 -1.09 5.42
N CYS A 15 12.67 -2.07 6.24
CA CYS A 15 12.78 -1.88 7.67
C CYS A 15 14.11 -1.22 8.03
N GLN A 16 14.06 -0.03 8.61
CA GLN A 16 15.24 0.70 9.07
C GLN A 16 15.86 0.08 10.33
N ARG A 17 15.17 -0.85 10.99
CA ARG A 17 15.66 -1.52 12.21
C ARG A 17 16.54 -2.73 11.92
N CYS A 18 16.11 -3.61 11.01
CA CYS A 18 16.81 -4.87 10.71
C CYS A 18 17.28 -4.96 9.24
N SER A 19 17.09 -3.91 8.46
CA SER A 19 17.42 -3.84 7.03
C SER A 19 16.69 -4.87 6.16
N HIS A 20 15.59 -5.45 6.66
CA HIS A 20 14.77 -6.38 5.88
C HIS A 20 13.99 -5.62 4.80
N VAL A 21 14.05 -6.11 3.57
CA VAL A 21 13.27 -5.64 2.43
C VAL A 21 12.26 -6.71 2.06
N TRP A 22 11.00 -6.31 1.87
CA TRP A 22 9.97 -7.19 1.35
C TRP A 22 9.04 -6.45 0.41
N GLN A 23 8.29 -7.21 -0.36
CA GLN A 23 7.26 -6.70 -1.25
C GLN A 23 5.91 -7.23 -0.82
N ASP A 24 4.89 -6.41 -1.00
CA ASP A 24 3.52 -6.76 -0.65
C ASP A 24 2.53 -6.11 -1.60
N GLU A 25 1.36 -6.73 -1.78
CA GLU A 25 0.35 -6.32 -2.74
C GLU A 25 -0.80 -5.61 -2.04
N TYR A 26 -1.12 -4.42 -2.52
CA TYR A 26 -2.24 -3.61 -2.03
C TYR A 26 -3.20 -3.33 -3.18
N GLU A 27 -4.49 -3.28 -2.86
CA GLU A 27 -5.54 -2.87 -3.79
C GLU A 27 -5.98 -1.44 -3.45
N ALA A 28 -5.81 -0.53 -4.41
CA ALA A 28 -6.31 0.83 -4.36
C ALA A 28 -7.67 0.90 -5.08
N ARG A 29 -8.74 1.08 -4.30
CA ARG A 29 -10.10 1.24 -4.81
C ARG A 29 -10.44 2.72 -4.92
N HIS A 30 -10.57 3.22 -6.15
CA HIS A 30 -11.03 4.58 -6.38
C HIS A 30 -12.55 4.62 -6.28
N LEU A 31 -13.03 5.34 -5.28
CA LEU A 31 -14.44 5.57 -5.03
C LEU A 31 -14.78 6.98 -5.53
N ASP A 32 -15.66 7.05 -6.53
CA ASP A 32 -16.33 8.29 -6.86
C ASP A 32 -17.49 8.47 -5.87
N ASP A 33 -17.39 9.51 -5.03
CA ASP A 33 -18.45 9.86 -4.09
C ASP A 33 -19.63 10.59 -4.75
N GLY A 34 -19.54 10.89 -6.06
CA GLY A 34 -20.55 11.62 -6.82
C GLY A 34 -20.63 13.12 -6.48
N HIS A 35 -19.76 13.60 -5.58
CA HIS A 35 -19.67 14.97 -5.11
C HIS A 35 -18.32 15.64 -5.46
N GLY A 36 -17.46 14.96 -6.22
CA GLY A 36 -16.16 15.46 -6.66
C GLY A 36 -15.02 15.19 -5.68
N GLY A 37 -15.23 14.31 -4.71
CA GLY A 37 -14.20 13.80 -3.82
C GLY A 37 -13.73 12.41 -4.27
N ASP A 38 -12.57 12.34 -4.93
CA ASP A 38 -11.89 11.06 -5.16
C ASP A 38 -11.39 10.51 -3.82
N THR A 39 -12.04 9.47 -3.31
CA THR A 39 -11.57 8.75 -2.12
C THR A 39 -10.92 7.44 -2.54
N VAL A 40 -9.72 7.17 -2.03
CA VAL A 40 -9.04 5.88 -2.23
C VAL A 40 -9.23 5.01 -1.00
N ALA A 41 -9.95 3.90 -1.17
CA ALA A 41 -10.03 2.85 -0.16
C ALA A 41 -8.93 1.81 -0.41
N TRP A 42 -8.13 1.52 0.61
CA TRP A 42 -7.04 0.56 0.53
C TRP A 42 -7.47 -0.81 1.07
N ARG A 43 -7.04 -1.87 0.39
CA ARG A 43 -7.12 -3.23 0.91
C ARG A 43 -5.77 -3.92 0.84
N HIS A 44 -5.50 -4.73 1.85
CA HIS A 44 -4.34 -5.61 1.94
C HIS A 44 -4.85 -7.05 2.01
N HIS A 45 -4.48 -7.89 1.04
CA HIS A 45 -5.01 -9.25 0.89
C HIS A 45 -6.54 -9.35 1.01
N GLY A 46 -7.26 -8.41 0.39
CA GLY A 46 -8.72 -8.35 0.43
C GLY A 46 -9.33 -7.84 1.74
N VAL A 47 -8.54 -7.45 2.73
CA VAL A 47 -9.03 -6.84 3.98
C VAL A 47 -8.84 -5.33 3.93
N HIS A 48 -9.82 -4.56 4.42
CA HIS A 48 -9.67 -3.11 4.53
C HIS A 48 -8.43 -2.76 5.35
N SER A 49 -7.55 -1.93 4.77
CA SER A 49 -6.29 -1.54 5.39
C SER A 49 -6.12 -0.02 5.36
N MET A 50 -5.12 0.44 6.10
CA MET A 50 -4.57 1.77 5.89
C MET A 50 -3.76 1.79 4.58
N PRO A 51 -3.49 2.99 4.02
CA PRO A 51 -2.56 3.12 2.91
C PRO A 51 -1.19 2.52 3.25
N PRO A 52 -0.46 1.95 2.27
CA PRO A 52 0.78 1.23 2.50
C PRO A 52 1.86 2.09 3.21
N TRP A 53 1.86 3.40 2.97
CA TRP A 53 2.79 4.33 3.63
C TRP A 53 2.39 4.77 5.04
N ALA A 54 1.17 4.48 5.50
CA ALA A 54 0.67 5.00 6.76
C ALA A 54 1.13 4.19 7.98
N HIS A 55 1.19 2.86 7.89
CA HIS A 55 1.50 2.03 9.06
C HIS A 55 1.97 0.59 8.74
N ALA A 56 3.07 0.44 8.01
CA ALA A 56 3.67 -0.88 7.80
C ALA A 56 4.48 -1.33 9.02
N THR A 57 4.34 -2.59 9.41
CA THR A 57 5.14 -3.23 10.47
C THR A 57 6.03 -4.30 9.85
N CYS A 58 7.31 -4.34 10.23
CA CYS A 58 8.23 -5.33 9.70
C CYS A 58 7.86 -6.75 10.16
N VAL A 59 7.67 -7.66 9.21
CA VAL A 59 7.36 -9.08 9.48
C VAL A 59 8.51 -9.86 10.12
N SER A 60 9.74 -9.37 10.01
CA SER A 60 10.94 -10.05 10.55
C SER A 60 11.28 -9.64 11.98
N CYS A 61 11.06 -8.37 12.37
CA CYS A 61 11.47 -7.86 13.69
C CYS A 61 10.37 -7.12 14.46
N ASN A 62 9.15 -7.06 13.92
CA ASN A 62 8.00 -6.32 14.46
C ASN A 62 8.28 -4.83 14.75
N GLY A 63 9.28 -4.25 14.07
CA GLY A 63 9.59 -2.83 14.16
C GLY A 63 8.63 -1.99 13.32
N VAL A 64 8.28 -0.81 13.84
CA VAL A 64 7.44 0.20 13.16
C VAL A 64 8.23 1.19 12.30
N MET A 65 9.57 1.14 12.37
CA MET A 65 10.46 1.95 11.53
C MET A 65 10.56 1.32 10.14
N VAL A 66 9.49 1.43 9.37
CA VAL A 66 9.40 0.93 7.99
C VAL A 66 9.20 2.11 7.07
N THR A 67 9.99 2.17 6.00
CA THR A 67 9.76 3.12 4.90
C THR A 67 9.28 2.36 3.67
N VAL A 68 8.45 3.03 2.90
CA VAL A 68 8.06 2.56 1.58
C VAL A 68 9.10 3.06 0.58
N LEU A 69 9.58 2.17 -0.27
CA LEU A 69 10.45 2.52 -1.39
C LEU A 69 9.60 2.81 -2.62
N PRO A 70 9.96 3.82 -3.43
CA PRO A 70 9.26 4.06 -4.69
C PRO A 70 9.40 2.82 -5.58
N ALA A 71 8.33 2.48 -6.31
CA ALA A 71 8.44 1.52 -7.39
C ALA A 71 9.51 2.04 -8.37
N ILE A 72 10.55 1.25 -8.63
CA ILE A 72 11.58 1.64 -9.60
C ILE A 72 10.94 1.52 -10.99
N PRO A 73 10.73 2.63 -11.74
CA PRO A 73 10.22 2.54 -13.10
C PRO A 73 11.34 1.98 -13.98
N GLY A 74 11.41 0.65 -14.14
CA GLY A 74 12.51 0.04 -14.91
C GLY A 74 12.61 -1.48 -14.97
N GLN A 75 11.76 -2.26 -14.29
CA GLN A 75 11.70 -3.71 -14.53
C GLN A 75 10.68 -4.03 -15.63
N ARG A 76 11.13 -3.96 -16.89
CA ARG A 76 10.53 -4.68 -18.04
C ARG A 76 11.63 -5.47 -18.73
#